data_AF-A0A942DPM9-F1
#
_entry.id   AF-A0A942DPM9-F1
#
_cell.length_a   1.000
_cell.length_b   1.000
_cell.length_c   1.000
_cell.angle_alpha   90.00
_cell.angle_beta   90.00
_cell.angle_gamma   90.00
#
_symmetry.space_group_name_H-M   'P 1'
#
loop_
_entity.id
_entity.type
_entity.pdbx_description
1 polymer ?
#
loop_
_entity_poly.entity_id
_entity_poly.type
_entity_poly.pdbx_seq_one_letter_code
_entity_poly.pdbx_strand_id
1 'polypeptide(L)'
;MKTLFITILLFLSSFNSFAEPMKPVVESLLGSMTSPEGVRIQVRSSGCTWKNSFVVHKESSGSVTLLTFVRVDFDPCLALYYYGQELNYSYEELGLQPHETFMIRNPTTFSVAR
;
A
#
# COMPACT_ATOMS: atom_id res chain seq x y z
N MET A 1 22.43 61.42 -15.92
CA MET A 1 23.55 61.12 -15.00
C MET A 1 23.06 60.13 -13.96
N LYS A 2 23.69 58.95 -13.87
CA LYS A 2 23.81 58.05 -12.71
C LYS A 2 22.52 57.35 -12.23
N THR A 3 22.28 56.13 -12.75
CA THR A 3 22.54 54.84 -12.05
C THR A 3 21.64 54.58 -10.85
N LEU A 4 20.68 53.67 -11.00
CA LEU A 4 20.45 52.64 -10.00
C LEU A 4 20.10 51.32 -10.69
N PHE A 5 21.11 50.46 -10.68
CA PHE A 5 21.13 49.11 -11.19
C PHE A 5 20.42 48.17 -10.19
N ILE A 6 19.65 47.23 -10.74
CA ILE A 6 19.62 45.80 -10.40
C ILE A 6 19.70 45.44 -8.91
N THR A 7 18.60 44.96 -8.33
CA THR A 7 18.61 43.74 -7.48
C THR A 7 17.18 43.31 -7.12
N ILE A 8 17.02 42.01 -6.85
CA ILE A 8 15.78 41.28 -6.49
C ILE A 8 15.14 40.58 -7.71
N LEU A 9 15.87 39.61 -8.26
CA LEU A 9 15.31 38.53 -9.07
C LEU A 9 16.04 37.22 -8.72
N LEU A 10 16.12 36.86 -7.44
CA LEU A 10 16.73 35.62 -6.96
C LEU A 10 16.10 35.17 -5.64
N PHE A 11 14.87 34.64 -5.67
CA PHE A 11 14.33 33.89 -4.52
C PHE A 11 13.21 32.92 -4.93
N LEU A 12 13.43 32.10 -5.97
CA LEU A 12 12.46 31.06 -6.38
C LEU A 12 13.10 29.68 -6.62
N SER A 13 14.34 29.45 -6.19
CA SER A 13 15.06 28.20 -6.49
C SER A 13 15.49 27.46 -5.23
N SER A 14 14.52 27.01 -4.43
CA SER A 14 14.63 26.01 -3.36
C SER A 14 13.18 25.86 -2.88
N PHE A 15 12.43 24.82 -3.15
CA PHE A 15 12.63 23.45 -2.70
C PHE A 15 11.92 22.50 -3.68
N ASN A 16 12.65 21.95 -4.66
CA ASN A 16 12.18 20.70 -5.27
C ASN A 16 12.61 19.59 -4.31
N SER A 17 11.80 19.33 -3.28
CA SER A 17 11.91 18.09 -2.52
C SER A 17 11.49 16.97 -3.47
N PHE A 18 12.45 16.38 -4.18
CA PHE A 18 12.27 15.08 -4.79
C PHE A 18 12.08 14.10 -3.64
N ALA A 19 10.82 13.80 -3.30
CA ALA A 19 10.52 12.66 -2.46
C ALA A 19 11.06 11.42 -3.18
N GLU A 20 12.07 10.75 -2.61
CA GLU A 20 12.52 9.47 -3.15
C GLU A 20 11.32 8.50 -3.15
N PRO A 21 11.06 7.79 -4.25
CA PRO A 21 9.97 6.83 -4.30
C PRO A 21 10.23 5.77 -3.23
N MET A 22 9.34 5.70 -2.23
CA MET A 22 9.44 4.70 -1.18
C MET A 22 9.49 3.31 -1.82
N LYS A 23 10.48 2.50 -1.43
CA LYS A 23 10.58 1.12 -1.90
C LYS A 23 9.29 0.38 -1.51
N PRO A 24 8.56 -0.23 -2.46
CA PRO A 24 7.33 -0.96 -2.15
C PRO A 24 7.62 -2.08 -1.15
N VAL A 25 6.78 -2.19 -0.12
CA VAL A 25 6.90 -3.24 0.91
C VAL A 25 5.70 -4.17 0.78
N VAL A 26 5.96 -5.47 0.60
CA VAL A 26 4.90 -6.47 0.68
C VAL A 26 4.39 -6.52 2.11
N GLU A 27 3.11 -6.24 2.31
CA GLU A 27 2.52 -6.16 3.65
C GLU A 27 2.26 -7.56 4.20
N SER A 28 2.65 -7.80 5.45
CA SER A 28 2.22 -8.99 6.18
C SER A 28 0.75 -8.87 6.56
N LEU A 29 -0.06 -9.81 6.09
CA LEU A 29 -1.46 -9.91 6.50
C LEU A 29 -1.52 -10.67 7.83
N LEU A 30 -2.27 -10.11 8.77
CA LEU A 30 -2.65 -10.78 10.03
C LEU A 30 -3.78 -11.79 9.80
N GLY A 31 -4.59 -11.58 8.77
CA GLY A 31 -5.69 -12.46 8.38
C GLY A 31 -6.31 -12.06 7.06
N SER A 32 -7.07 -12.98 6.48
CA SER A 32 -7.89 -12.74 5.29
C SER A 32 -9.14 -13.61 5.31
N MET A 33 -10.24 -13.10 4.80
CA MET A 33 -11.52 -13.81 4.68
C MET A 33 -12.19 -13.45 3.36
N THR A 34 -12.84 -14.42 2.73
CA THR A 34 -13.67 -14.20 1.54
C THR A 34 -15.15 -14.19 1.91
N SER A 35 -15.94 -13.42 1.17
CA SER A 35 -17.40 -13.39 1.25
C SER A 35 -17.99 -13.23 -0.16
N PRO A 36 -19.32 -13.31 -0.34
CA PRO A 36 -19.94 -13.03 -1.64
C PRO A 36 -19.62 -11.63 -2.20
N GLU A 37 -19.35 -10.65 -1.33
CA GLU A 37 -19.09 -9.26 -1.71
C GLU A 37 -17.62 -9.00 -2.08
N GLY A 38 -16.69 -9.85 -1.63
CA GLY A 38 -15.27 -9.67 -1.91
C GLY A 38 -14.32 -10.31 -0.88
N VAL A 39 -13.21 -9.62 -0.63
CA VAL A 39 -12.15 -10.04 0.27
C VAL A 39 -11.98 -9.01 1.38
N ARG A 40 -12.03 -9.48 2.62
CA ARG A 40 -11.53 -8.74 3.77
C ARG A 40 -10.11 -9.17 4.07
N ILE A 41 -9.21 -8.22 4.23
CA ILE A 41 -7.87 -8.44 4.78
C ILE A 41 -7.69 -7.69 6.09
N GLN A 42 -6.82 -8.21 6.94
CA GLN A 42 -6.38 -7.55 8.15
C GLN A 42 -4.88 -7.30 8.06
N VAL A 43 -4.46 -6.04 8.17
CA VAL A 43 -3.06 -5.60 8.05
C VAL A 43 -2.55 -5.08 9.38
N ARG A 44 -1.23 -5.17 9.61
CA ARG A 44 -0.63 -4.75 10.88
C ARG A 44 -0.64 -3.22 11.06
N SER A 45 -0.30 -2.50 9.99
CA SER A 45 -0.34 -1.04 9.99
C SER A 45 -1.77 -0.52 10.11
N SER A 46 -2.01 0.43 11.00
CA SER A 46 -3.37 0.76 11.43
C SER A 46 -3.60 2.22 11.85
N GLY A 47 -2.60 3.10 11.75
CA GLY A 47 -2.77 4.50 12.13
C GLY A 47 -3.54 5.31 11.09
N CYS A 48 -2.91 5.55 9.95
CA CYS A 48 -3.47 6.26 8.80
C CYS A 48 -3.48 5.37 7.56
N THR A 49 -3.79 4.08 7.80
CA THR A 49 -3.82 3.05 6.77
C THR A 49 -5.20 2.94 6.15
N TRP A 50 -5.27 3.06 4.83
CA TRP A 50 -6.51 2.95 4.05
C TRP A 50 -6.28 2.07 2.81
N LYS A 51 -7.33 1.78 2.03
CA LYS A 51 -7.21 0.94 0.83
C LYS A 51 -6.23 1.54 -0.20
N ASN A 52 -6.25 2.85 -0.38
CA ASN A 52 -5.36 3.56 -1.29
C ASN A 52 -3.88 3.58 -0.82
N SER A 53 -3.59 3.15 0.41
CA SER A 53 -2.22 2.93 0.86
C SER A 53 -1.57 1.71 0.21
N PHE A 54 -2.35 0.90 -0.52
CA PHE A 54 -1.91 -0.35 -1.14
C PHE A 54 -2.17 -0.37 -2.64
N VAL A 55 -1.28 -1.08 -3.34
CA VAL A 55 -1.49 -1.60 -4.68
C VAL A 55 -1.62 -3.12 -4.58
N VAL A 56 -2.62 -3.69 -5.25
CA VAL A 56 -2.78 -5.14 -5.34
C VAL A 56 -2.12 -5.62 -6.62
N HIS A 57 -1.02 -6.34 -6.49
CA HIS A 57 -0.36 -6.99 -7.61
C HIS A 57 -1.05 -8.33 -7.92
N LYS A 58 -1.43 -8.50 -9.18
CA LYS A 58 -1.93 -9.76 -9.74
C LYS A 58 -0.81 -10.48 -10.50
N GLU A 59 -0.63 -11.76 -10.22
CA GLU A 59 0.28 -12.64 -10.96
C GLU A 59 -0.50 -13.89 -11.39
N SER A 60 -0.45 -14.26 -12.67
CA SER A 60 -1.06 -15.50 -13.14
C SER A 60 -0.09 -16.66 -12.90
N SER A 61 -0.54 -17.68 -12.17
CA SER A 61 0.22 -18.89 -11.88
C SER A 61 -0.60 -20.12 -12.28
N GLY A 62 -0.47 -20.54 -13.54
CA GLY A 62 -1.29 -21.61 -14.11
C GLY A 62 -2.76 -21.18 -14.18
N SER A 63 -3.65 -21.95 -13.53
CA SER A 63 -5.09 -21.67 -13.46
C SER A 63 -5.51 -20.81 -12.26
N VAL A 64 -4.54 -20.27 -11.51
CA VAL A 64 -4.78 -19.51 -10.28
C VAL A 64 -4.16 -18.12 -10.40
N THR A 65 -4.91 -17.10 -10.02
CA THR A 65 -4.41 -15.74 -9.87
C THR A 65 -3.90 -15.52 -8.45
N LEU A 66 -2.64 -15.12 -8.32
CA LEU A 66 -2.03 -14.76 -7.04
C LEU A 66 -2.19 -13.25 -6.81
N LEU A 67 -2.80 -12.89 -5.67
CA LEU A 67 -2.94 -11.52 -5.22
C LEU A 67 -1.90 -11.22 -4.15
N THR A 68 -1.13 -10.16 -4.33
CA THR A 68 -0.15 -9.68 -3.34
C THR A 68 -0.46 -8.23 -2.99
N PHE A 69 -0.68 -7.96 -1.70
CA PHE A 69 -0.94 -6.61 -1.21
C PHE A 69 0.40 -5.91 -0.92
N VAL A 70 0.68 -4.86 -1.67
CA VAL A 70 1.94 -4.10 -1.57
C VAL A 70 1.61 -2.70 -1.08
N ARG A 71 2.21 -2.32 0.05
CA ARG A 71 2.08 -0.96 0.56
C ARG A 71 2.91 -0.01 -0.29
N VAL A 72 2.26 1.06 -0.73
CA VAL A 72 2.87 2.15 -1.51
C VAL A 72 2.83 3.49 -0.78
N ASP A 73 1.96 3.62 0.22
CA ASP A 73 1.89 4.79 1.09
C ASP A 73 2.28 4.43 2.53
N PHE A 74 3.20 5.19 3.09
CA PHE A 74 3.67 5.02 4.44
C PHE A 74 2.54 5.31 5.44
N ASP A 75 2.57 4.68 6.62
CA ASP A 75 1.64 5.02 7.71
C ASP A 75 2.32 6.00 8.69
N PRO A 76 2.12 7.32 8.55
CA PRO A 76 2.83 8.31 9.37
C PRO A 76 2.30 8.39 10.81
N CYS A 77 1.12 7.84 11.05
CA CYS A 77 0.42 8.03 12.32
C CYS A 77 0.91 7.05 13.38
N LEU A 78 1.55 5.94 12.96
CA LEU A 78 2.19 4.91 13.82
C LEU A 78 1.33 4.45 15.01
N ALA A 79 0.01 4.67 14.95
CA ALA A 79 -0.88 4.28 16.02
C ALA A 79 -0.98 2.75 16.00
N LEU A 80 -0.68 2.14 17.15
CA LEU A 80 -0.72 0.69 17.31
C LEU A 80 -2.12 0.29 17.76
N TYR A 81 -2.94 -0.13 16.80
CA TYR A 81 -4.14 -0.89 17.11
C TYR A 81 -3.76 -2.36 17.25
N TYR A 82 -4.05 -2.96 18.42
CA TYR A 82 -3.66 -4.33 18.73
C TYR A 82 -4.15 -5.38 17.72
N TYR A 83 -5.25 -5.10 17.04
CA TYR A 83 -5.84 -5.95 16.01
C TYR A 83 -5.52 -5.49 14.59
N GLY A 84 -4.68 -4.47 14.40
CA GLY A 84 -4.42 -3.91 13.07
C GLY A 84 -5.65 -3.23 12.46
N GLN A 85 -5.68 -3.14 11.14
CA GLN A 85 -6.75 -2.50 10.37
C GLN A 85 -7.41 -3.50 9.40
N GLU A 86 -8.73 -3.49 9.35
CA GLU A 86 -9.49 -4.25 8.36
C GLU A 86 -9.71 -3.43 7.08
N LEU A 87 -9.47 -4.03 5.92
CA LEU A 87 -9.71 -3.44 4.61
C LEU A 87 -10.56 -4.40 3.79
N ASN A 88 -11.66 -3.89 3.23
CA ASN A 88 -12.60 -4.66 2.42
C ASN A 88 -12.48 -4.26 0.95
N TYR A 89 -12.14 -5.22 0.10
CA TYR A 89 -12.04 -5.05 -1.35
C TYR A 89 -13.14 -5.84 -2.05
N SER A 90 -13.84 -5.22 -2.99
CA SER A 90 -14.72 -5.98 -3.89
C SER A 90 -13.89 -6.81 -4.89
N TYR A 91 -14.48 -7.84 -5.49
CA TYR A 91 -13.79 -8.60 -6.54
C TYR A 91 -13.44 -7.72 -7.75
N GLU A 92 -14.27 -6.72 -8.06
CA GLU A 92 -14.01 -5.74 -9.11
C GLU A 92 -12.81 -4.83 -8.76
N GLU A 93 -12.71 -4.35 -7.52
CA GLU A 93 -11.55 -3.57 -7.06
C GLU A 93 -10.24 -4.37 -7.13
N LEU A 94 -10.33 -5.70 -6.97
CA LEU A 94 -9.20 -6.62 -7.14
C LEU A 94 -8.94 -6.99 -8.61
N GLY A 95 -9.76 -6.49 -9.54
CA GLY A 95 -9.68 -6.81 -10.97
C GLY A 95 -9.92 -8.28 -11.28
N LEU A 96 -10.61 -9.02 -10.41
CA LEU A 96 -10.95 -10.43 -10.60
C LEU A 96 -12.19 -10.57 -11.47
N GLN A 97 -12.18 -11.56 -12.36
CA GLN A 97 -13.31 -11.92 -13.19
C GLN A 97 -14.25 -12.90 -12.46
N PRO A 98 -15.55 -12.96 -12.84
CA PRO A 98 -16.45 -13.99 -12.33
C PRO A 98 -15.87 -15.39 -12.52
N HIS A 99 -15.97 -16.22 -11.47
CA HIS A 99 -15.46 -17.60 -11.43
C HIS A 99 -13.92 -17.76 -11.50
N GLU A 100 -13.15 -16.66 -11.44
CA GLU A 100 -11.69 -16.72 -11.35
C GLU A 100 -11.27 -17.35 -10.01
N THR A 101 -10.39 -18.35 -10.06
CA THR A 101 -9.78 -18.92 -8.85
C THR A 101 -8.58 -18.07 -8.48
N PHE A 102 -8.53 -17.60 -7.23
CA PHE A 102 -7.42 -16.77 -6.74
C PHE A 102 -6.89 -17.26 -5.39
N MET A 103 -5.66 -16.87 -5.09
CA MET A 103 -5.04 -17.05 -3.77
C MET A 103 -4.42 -15.74 -3.31
N ILE A 104 -4.40 -15.50 -2.01
CA ILE A 104 -3.72 -14.35 -1.42
C ILE A 104 -2.32 -14.80 -0.97
N ARG A 105 -1.29 -14.15 -1.51
CA ARG A 105 0.10 -14.36 -1.11
C ARG A 105 0.41 -13.50 0.11
N ASN A 106 0.71 -14.15 1.23
CA ASN A 106 1.09 -13.50 2.48
C ASN A 106 2.52 -13.90 2.88
N PRO A 107 3.48 -12.97 2.99
CA PRO A 107 4.89 -13.30 3.28
C PRO A 107 5.18 -13.65 4.76
N THR A 108 4.15 -13.93 5.57
CA THR A 108 4.32 -14.22 7.01
C THR A 108 4.90 -15.61 7.22
N THR A 109 6.03 -15.68 7.94
CA THR A 109 6.67 -16.94 8.36
C THR A 109 6.41 -17.19 9.84
N PHE A 110 6.10 -18.42 10.20
CA PHE A 110 5.90 -18.85 11.59
C PHE A 110 6.99 -19.84 12.00
N SER A 111 7.52 -19.68 13.20
CA SER A 111 8.45 -20.64 13.82
C SER A 111 7.93 -21.01 15.20
N VAL A 112 7.89 -22.31 15.52
CA VAL A 112 7.53 -22.79 16.85
C VAL A 112 8.77 -22.70 17.74
N ALA A 113 8.67 -21.96 18.85
CA ALA A 113 9.69 -21.99 19.89
C ALA A 113 9.61 -23.35 20.61
N ARG A 114 10.76 -24.02 20.73
CA ARG A 114 10.90 -25.25 21.52
C ARG A 114 10.85 -24.96 23.02
#